data_AF-A0A8T3PHK0-F1
#
_entry.id   AF-A0A8T3PHK0-F1
#
_cell.length_a   1.000
_cell.length_b   1.000
_cell.length_c   1.000
_cell.angle_alpha   90.00
_cell.angle_beta   90.00
_cell.angle_gamma   90.00
#
_symmetry.space_group_name_H-M   'P 1'
#
loop_
_entity.id
_entity.type
_entity.pdbx_description
1 polymer ?
#
loop_
_entity_poly.entity_id
_entity_poly.type
_entity_poly.pdbx_seq_one_letter_code
_entity_poly.pdbx_strand_id
1 'polypeptide(L)'
;DDFPRGTLGHREVAAFEVSEHIGWRIVPPTILRDGPLGPGMVQWWIDVAEDVDVLELILTRDARLRQMALFDAIVNNADRKGGHVLPTGDGHLHGCDHGVCFAVEPKLRTVLWGWRGDPLTDDEMGCLGHVRRGLDGALGERLGQLLTEDEIVATADRVDRLITRGRMPLPDPYRPAIPWPPF
;
A
#
# COMPACT_ATOMS: atom_id res chain seq x y z
N ASP A 1 14.61 12.02 -10.36
CA ASP A 1 14.79 11.34 -9.07
C ASP A 1 13.41 10.90 -8.61
N ASP A 2 13.24 9.64 -8.21
CA ASP A 2 11.90 9.06 -8.01
C ASP A 2 11.17 9.64 -6.80
N PHE A 3 11.95 10.05 -5.79
CA PHE A 3 11.45 10.57 -4.54
C PHE A 3 12.31 11.78 -4.13
N PRO A 4 11.76 13.00 -4.11
CA PRO A 4 12.50 14.16 -3.65
C PRO A 4 13.00 13.97 -2.22
N ARG A 5 14.21 14.47 -1.92
CA ARG A 5 14.81 14.35 -0.59
C ARG A 5 13.85 14.90 0.49
N GLY A 6 13.68 14.13 1.57
CA GLY A 6 12.86 14.53 2.71
C GLY A 6 11.36 14.23 2.57
N THR A 7 10.93 13.53 1.51
CA THR A 7 9.50 13.29 1.25
C THR A 7 9.03 11.85 1.53
N LEU A 8 9.90 10.94 1.98
CA LEU A 8 9.51 9.55 2.28
C LEU A 8 8.47 9.48 3.41
N GLY A 9 8.61 10.32 4.44
CA GLY A 9 7.64 10.38 5.53
C GLY A 9 6.23 10.82 5.09
N HIS A 10 6.13 11.63 4.03
CA HIS A 10 4.83 11.99 3.46
C HIS A 10 4.13 10.80 2.82
N ARG A 11 4.90 9.87 2.21
CA ARG A 11 4.36 8.67 1.57
C ARG A 11 3.85 7.66 2.59
N GLU A 12 4.49 7.56 3.74
CA GLU A 12 3.98 6.78 4.87
C GLU A 12 2.61 7.29 5.32
N VAL A 13 2.47 8.61 5.49
CA VAL A 13 1.20 9.24 5.89
C VAL A 13 0.16 9.13 4.77
N ALA A 14 0.55 9.29 3.51
CA ALA A 14 -0.34 9.12 2.37
C ALA A 14 -0.88 7.68 2.27
N ALA A 15 -0.03 6.68 2.53
CA ALA A 15 -0.45 5.28 2.57
C ALA A 15 -1.45 5.03 3.72
N PHE A 16 -1.23 5.65 4.88
CA PHE A 16 -2.20 5.65 5.98
C PHE A 16 -3.54 6.28 5.57
N GLU A 17 -3.54 7.45 4.95
CA GLU A 17 -4.77 8.12 4.48
C GLU A 17 -5.59 7.26 3.51
N VAL A 18 -4.92 6.54 2.59
CA VAL A 18 -5.58 5.60 1.68
C VAL A 18 -6.12 4.39 2.45
N SER A 19 -5.33 3.84 3.39
CA SER A 19 -5.72 2.69 4.22
C SER A 19 -6.96 2.99 5.07
N GLU A 20 -7.02 4.17 5.70
CA GLU A 20 -8.18 4.61 6.49
C GLU A 20 -9.39 4.90 5.62
N HIS A 21 -9.19 5.51 4.45
CA HIS A 21 -10.28 5.74 3.49
C HIS A 21 -10.90 4.42 3.03
N ILE A 22 -10.09 3.38 2.84
CA ILE A 22 -10.58 2.04 2.50
C ILE A 22 -11.23 1.33 3.70
N GLY A 23 -10.72 1.57 4.91
CA GLY A 23 -11.23 0.96 6.15
C GLY A 23 -10.68 -0.44 6.45
N TRP A 24 -9.72 -0.94 5.67
CA TRP A 24 -9.06 -2.23 5.94
C TRP A 24 -8.01 -2.16 7.05
N ARG A 25 -7.63 -0.96 7.51
CA ARG A 25 -6.67 -0.74 8.60
C ARG A 25 -5.33 -1.47 8.37
N ILE A 26 -4.84 -1.46 7.14
CA ILE A 26 -3.58 -2.09 6.76
C ILE A 26 -2.42 -1.31 7.37
N VAL A 27 -2.36 0.00 7.14
CA VAL A 27 -1.27 0.84 7.65
C VAL A 27 -1.62 1.30 9.07
N PRO A 28 -0.73 1.11 10.06
CA PRO A 28 -0.94 1.65 11.40
C PRO A 28 -1.13 3.18 11.38
N PRO A 29 -1.81 3.77 12.38
CA PRO A 29 -1.92 5.21 12.51
C PRO A 29 -0.60 5.94 12.33
N THR A 30 -0.52 6.79 11.31
CA THR A 30 0.72 7.46 10.90
C THR A 30 0.44 8.94 10.66
N ILE A 31 1.19 9.82 11.32
CA ILE A 31 1.00 11.27 11.23
C ILE A 31 2.33 12.00 11.04
N LEU A 32 2.29 13.20 10.47
CA LEU A 32 3.42 14.13 10.48
C LEU A 32 3.52 14.85 11.82
N ARG A 33 4.76 15.03 12.30
CA ARG A 33 5.09 15.81 13.51
C ARG A 33 6.42 16.52 13.32
N ASP A 34 6.53 17.69 13.94
CA ASP A 34 7.82 18.34 14.14
C ASP A 34 8.62 17.57 15.19
N GLY A 35 9.89 17.31 14.89
CA GLY A 35 10.85 16.70 15.80
C GLY A 35 12.14 17.51 15.94
N PRO A 36 13.06 17.10 16.84
CA PRO A 36 14.31 17.81 17.09
C PRO A 36 15.22 17.96 15.86
N LEU A 37 15.01 17.13 14.83
CA LEU A 37 15.77 17.12 13.58
C LEU A 37 14.96 17.64 12.37
N GLY A 38 13.82 18.29 12.63
CA GLY A 38 12.88 18.77 11.61
C GLY A 38 11.61 17.91 11.51
N PRO A 39 10.73 18.22 10.54
CA PRO A 39 9.50 17.46 10.30
C PRO A 39 9.79 16.00 9.94
N GLY A 40 9.00 15.09 10.48
CA GLY A 40 9.05 13.67 10.19
C GLY A 40 7.68 13.01 10.38
N MET A 41 7.62 11.69 10.21
CA MET A 41 6.43 10.92 10.53
C MET A 41 6.63 10.14 11.83
N VAL A 42 5.53 9.94 12.56
CA VAL A 42 5.45 8.99 13.68
C VAL A 42 4.34 8.00 13.37
N GLN A 43 4.63 6.72 13.54
CA GLN A 43 3.72 5.61 13.30
C GLN A 43 3.45 4.89 14.62
N TRP A 44 2.20 4.49 14.82
CA TRP A 44 1.80 3.71 15.99
C TRP A 44 2.52 2.36 16.01
N TRP A 45 3.06 1.99 17.17
CA TRP A 45 3.77 0.74 17.36
C TRP A 45 2.80 -0.45 17.38
N ILE A 46 3.11 -1.50 16.62
CA ILE A 46 2.33 -2.73 16.56
C ILE A 46 3.08 -3.83 17.30
N ASP A 47 2.44 -4.41 18.31
CA ASP A 47 2.94 -5.60 18.99
C ASP A 47 2.67 -6.83 18.12
N VAL A 48 3.76 -7.38 17.55
CA VAL A 48 3.70 -8.51 16.62
C VAL A 48 3.53 -9.83 17.37
N ALA A 49 2.64 -10.69 16.89
CA ALA A 49 2.50 -12.07 17.33
C ALA A 49 3.68 -12.91 16.79
N GLU A 50 4.64 -13.25 17.65
CA GLU A 50 5.87 -13.96 17.28
C GLU A 50 5.65 -15.41 16.86
N ASP A 51 4.50 -16.00 17.19
CA ASP A 51 4.11 -17.36 16.85
C ASP A 51 3.50 -17.49 15.44
N VAL A 52 3.29 -16.37 14.73
CA VAL A 52 2.74 -16.36 13.38
C VAL A 52 3.85 -16.39 12.33
N ASP A 53 3.94 -17.46 11.56
CA ASP A 53 4.87 -17.57 10.44
C ASP A 53 4.35 -16.82 9.20
N VAL A 54 4.86 -15.60 8.99
CA VAL A 54 4.52 -14.77 7.83
C VAL A 54 4.89 -15.42 6.50
N LEU A 55 5.99 -16.17 6.43
CA LEU A 55 6.38 -16.88 5.21
C LEU A 55 5.31 -17.94 4.87
N GLU A 56 4.85 -18.69 5.87
CA GLU A 56 3.76 -19.64 5.70
C GLU A 56 2.48 -18.96 5.19
N LEU A 57 2.09 -17.81 5.76
CA LEU A 57 0.91 -17.05 5.30
C LEU A 57 1.02 -16.66 3.81
N ILE A 58 2.20 -16.21 3.38
CA ILE A 58 2.45 -15.81 2.00
C ILE A 58 2.38 -17.03 1.07
N LEU A 59 3.05 -18.13 1.42
CA LEU A 59 3.12 -19.34 0.61
C LEU A 59 1.77 -20.03 0.47
N THR A 60 0.97 -20.03 1.54
CA THR A 60 -0.38 -20.62 1.57
C THR A 60 -1.46 -19.69 1.04
N ARG A 61 -1.10 -18.44 0.68
CA ARG A 61 -2.03 -17.40 0.20
C ARG A 61 -3.16 -17.14 1.20
N ASP A 62 -2.81 -16.94 2.47
CA ASP A 62 -3.78 -16.61 3.51
C ASP A 62 -4.69 -15.46 3.04
N ALA A 63 -6.00 -15.67 3.13
CA ALA A 63 -6.99 -14.74 2.58
C ALA A 63 -6.88 -13.32 3.17
N ARG A 64 -6.37 -13.18 4.40
CA ARG A 64 -6.16 -11.88 5.07
C ARG A 64 -5.15 -11.01 4.35
N LEU A 65 -4.16 -11.61 3.67
CA LEU A 65 -3.14 -10.88 2.90
C LEU A 65 -3.67 -10.32 1.57
N ARG A 66 -4.85 -10.78 1.10
CA ARG A 66 -5.39 -10.36 -0.20
C ARG A 66 -5.70 -8.86 -0.24
N GLN A 67 -6.28 -8.33 0.83
CA GLN A 67 -6.55 -6.89 0.96
C GLN A 67 -5.26 -6.07 0.90
N MET A 68 -4.20 -6.54 1.56
CA MET A 68 -2.88 -5.92 1.50
C MET A 68 -2.27 -5.97 0.09
N ALA A 69 -2.43 -7.08 -0.64
CA ALA A 69 -1.97 -7.18 -2.01
C ALA A 69 -2.68 -6.18 -2.96
N LEU A 70 -4.00 -6.00 -2.80
CA LEU A 70 -4.75 -5.03 -3.58
C LEU A 70 -4.40 -3.59 -3.17
N PHE A 71 -4.22 -3.34 -1.88
CA PHE A 71 -3.73 -2.06 -1.37
C PHE A 71 -2.38 -1.69 -1.96
N ASP A 72 -1.42 -2.62 -1.98
CA ASP A 72 -0.09 -2.40 -2.59
C ASP A 72 -0.21 -2.01 -4.08
N ALA A 73 -1.18 -2.59 -4.81
CA ALA A 73 -1.46 -2.20 -6.19
C ALA A 73 -2.06 -0.78 -6.31
N ILE A 74 -2.95 -0.40 -5.39
CA ILE A 74 -3.57 0.94 -5.32
C ILE A 74 -2.55 2.00 -4.94
N VAL A 75 -1.56 1.70 -4.11
CA VAL A 75 -0.52 2.68 -3.71
C VAL A 75 0.78 2.54 -4.50
N ASN A 76 0.89 1.53 -5.38
CA ASN A 76 2.11 1.22 -6.14
C ASN A 76 3.32 1.01 -5.20
N ASN A 77 3.13 0.18 -4.18
CA ASN A 77 4.18 -0.13 -3.22
C ASN A 77 5.36 -0.82 -3.93
N ALA A 78 6.51 -0.18 -3.93
CA ALA A 78 7.68 -0.68 -4.61
C ALA A 78 8.58 -1.56 -3.72
N ASP A 79 8.19 -1.92 -2.49
CA ASP A 79 9.08 -2.69 -1.60
C ASP A 79 8.37 -3.56 -0.56
N ARG A 80 7.22 -4.16 -0.84
CA ARG A 80 6.55 -5.07 0.12
C ARG A 80 7.34 -6.37 0.31
N LYS A 81 8.05 -6.47 1.43
CA LYS A 81 8.77 -7.67 1.89
C LYS A 81 7.96 -8.44 2.93
N GLY A 82 8.35 -9.68 3.22
CA GLY A 82 7.74 -10.48 4.28
C GLY A 82 7.87 -9.80 5.65
N GLY A 83 9.05 -9.26 5.98
CA GLY A 83 9.26 -8.51 7.22
C GLY A 83 8.43 -7.23 7.36
N HIS A 84 7.68 -6.82 6.34
CA HIS A 84 6.79 -5.65 6.40
C HIS A 84 5.34 -6.03 6.73
N VAL A 85 5.04 -7.32 6.91
CA VAL A 85 3.75 -7.82 7.37
C VAL A 85 3.84 -8.02 8.88
N LEU A 86 2.94 -7.38 9.60
CA LEU A 86 2.93 -7.32 11.06
C LEU A 86 1.66 -8.03 11.58
N PRO A 87 1.69 -9.35 11.82
CA PRO A 87 0.57 -10.07 12.41
C PRO A 87 0.39 -9.69 13.87
N THR A 88 -0.86 -9.51 14.32
CA THR A 88 -1.21 -9.20 15.70
C THR A 88 -1.91 -10.39 16.38
N GLY A 89 -1.91 -10.41 17.72
CA GLY A 89 -2.52 -11.50 18.50
C GLY A 89 -4.03 -11.66 18.33
N ASP A 90 -4.72 -10.64 17.81
CA ASP A 90 -6.14 -10.69 17.44
C ASP A 90 -6.38 -11.20 16.01
N GLY A 91 -5.31 -11.58 15.29
CA GLY A 91 -5.36 -12.15 13.96
C GLY A 91 -5.41 -11.14 12.81
N HIS A 92 -5.34 -9.83 13.10
CA HIS A 92 -5.22 -8.78 12.08
C HIS A 92 -3.80 -8.76 11.47
N LEU A 93 -3.67 -8.28 10.24
CA LEU A 93 -2.39 -8.13 9.54
C LEU A 93 -2.18 -6.67 9.18
N HIS A 94 -1.25 -6.00 9.86
CA HIS A 94 -0.80 -4.67 9.47
C HIS A 94 0.33 -4.75 8.44
N GLY A 95 0.51 -3.68 7.68
CA GLY A 95 1.66 -3.46 6.81
C GLY A 95 2.44 -2.23 7.29
N CYS A 96 3.77 -2.28 7.21
CA CYS A 96 4.64 -1.10 7.39
C CYS A 96 5.51 -0.84 6.15
N ASP A 97 6.35 0.18 6.22
CA ASP A 97 7.32 0.58 5.18
C ASP A 97 6.66 0.91 3.82
N HIS A 98 6.03 2.09 3.78
CA HIS A 98 5.38 2.65 2.58
C HIS A 98 6.10 3.88 2.03
N GLY A 99 7.29 4.19 2.51
CA GLY A 99 8.09 5.33 2.07
C GLY A 99 8.35 5.34 0.56
N VAL A 100 8.33 4.18 -0.09
CA VAL A 100 8.52 3.99 -1.54
C VAL A 100 7.21 3.61 -2.27
N CYS A 101 6.14 4.33 -1.97
CA CYS A 101 4.85 4.26 -2.67
C CYS A 101 4.61 5.46 -3.59
N PHE A 102 3.53 5.41 -4.36
CA PHE A 102 2.95 6.50 -5.15
C PHE A 102 3.77 7.00 -6.33
N ALA A 103 4.90 6.36 -6.65
CA ALA A 103 5.65 6.69 -7.86
C ALA A 103 4.74 6.72 -9.09
N VAL A 104 4.92 7.75 -9.94
CA VAL A 104 4.16 7.95 -11.18
C VAL A 104 4.31 6.74 -12.10
N GLU A 105 5.55 6.25 -12.25
CA GLU A 105 5.82 5.02 -12.99
C GLU A 105 5.33 3.78 -12.23
N PRO A 106 4.74 2.79 -12.93
CA PRO A 106 4.45 1.49 -12.33
C PRO A 106 5.72 0.82 -11.79
N LYS A 107 5.73 0.58 -10.48
CA LYS A 107 6.88 0.07 -9.71
C LYS A 107 6.50 -0.95 -8.65
N LEU A 108 5.27 -1.48 -8.70
CA LEU A 108 4.78 -2.49 -7.76
C LEU A 108 5.78 -3.65 -7.65
N ARG A 109 6.37 -3.81 -6.46
CA ARG A 109 7.19 -4.96 -6.10
C ARG A 109 6.72 -5.47 -4.75
N THR A 110 6.30 -6.72 -4.72
CA THR A 110 5.67 -7.31 -3.54
C THR A 110 5.95 -8.80 -3.48
N VAL A 111 6.03 -9.36 -2.27
CA VAL A 111 6.00 -10.82 -2.07
C VAL A 111 4.57 -11.38 -2.21
N LEU A 112 3.54 -10.53 -2.27
CA LEU A 112 2.12 -10.90 -2.27
C LEU A 112 1.54 -11.19 -3.67
N TRP A 113 2.34 -11.74 -4.59
CA TRP A 113 1.88 -12.10 -5.95
C TRP A 113 1.02 -13.37 -6.05
N GLY A 114 0.59 -13.92 -4.90
CA GLY A 114 -0.24 -15.12 -4.83
C GLY A 114 -1.53 -15.02 -5.64
N TRP A 115 -2.09 -13.81 -5.77
CA TRP A 115 -3.36 -13.55 -6.47
C TRP A 115 -3.22 -12.87 -7.84
N ARG A 116 -2.01 -12.80 -8.42
CA ARG A 116 -1.80 -12.13 -9.71
C ARG A 116 -2.77 -12.64 -10.78
N GLY A 117 -3.48 -11.73 -11.46
CA GLY A 117 -4.44 -12.08 -12.52
C GLY A 117 -5.77 -12.68 -12.05
N ASP A 118 -5.95 -12.97 -10.75
CA ASP A 118 -7.24 -13.41 -10.20
C ASP A 118 -8.31 -12.33 -10.45
N PRO A 119 -9.57 -12.72 -10.70
CA PRO A 119 -10.66 -11.76 -10.75
C PRO A 119 -10.79 -11.00 -9.42
N LEU A 120 -11.13 -9.72 -9.52
CA LEU A 120 -11.56 -8.93 -8.38
C LEU A 120 -12.99 -9.31 -8.00
N THR A 121 -13.25 -9.38 -6.71
CA THR A 121 -14.58 -9.59 -6.14
C THR A 121 -15.42 -8.32 -6.24
N ASP A 122 -16.74 -8.43 -6.09
CA ASP A 122 -17.64 -7.27 -6.10
C ASP A 122 -17.31 -6.27 -4.97
N ASP A 123 -16.91 -6.78 -3.80
CA ASP A 123 -16.47 -5.94 -2.66
C ASP A 123 -15.18 -5.17 -2.99
N GLU A 124 -14.22 -5.82 -3.64
CA GLU A 124 -12.98 -5.18 -4.10
C GLU A 124 -13.26 -4.14 -5.19
N MET A 125 -14.17 -4.43 -6.11
CA MET A 125 -14.61 -3.48 -7.13
C MET A 125 -15.33 -2.27 -6.51
N GLY A 126 -16.18 -2.51 -5.51
CA GLY A 126 -16.83 -1.47 -4.73
C GLY A 126 -15.83 -0.58 -3.98
N CYS A 127 -14.83 -1.20 -3.36
CA CYS A 127 -13.72 -0.50 -2.71
C CYS A 127 -12.93 0.38 -3.69
N LEU A 128 -12.54 -0.16 -4.86
CA LEU A 128 -11.84 0.62 -5.88
C LEU A 128 -12.68 1.81 -6.34
N GLY A 129 -13.98 1.63 -6.53
CA GLY A 129 -14.89 2.74 -6.83
C GLY A 129 -14.97 3.78 -5.71
N HIS A 130 -14.90 3.35 -4.44
CA HIS A 130 -14.86 4.24 -3.29
C HIS A 130 -13.56 5.05 -3.22
N VAL A 131 -12.41 4.41 -3.46
CA VAL A 131 -11.11 5.08 -3.56
C VAL A 131 -11.13 6.09 -4.71
N ARG A 132 -11.60 5.67 -5.90
CA ARG A 132 -11.62 6.53 -7.08
C ARG A 132 -12.42 7.82 -6.86
N ARG A 133 -13.62 7.71 -6.27
CA ARG A 133 -14.42 8.90 -5.90
C ARG A 133 -13.76 9.72 -4.80
N GLY A 134 -13.08 9.07 -3.85
CA GLY A 134 -12.33 9.74 -2.80
C GLY A 134 -11.20 10.62 -3.35
N LEU A 135 -10.51 10.16 -4.39
CA LEU A 135 -9.43 10.91 -5.05
C LEU A 135 -9.91 12.22 -5.69
N ASP A 136 -11.18 12.31 -6.10
CA ASP A 136 -11.79 13.57 -6.59
C ASP A 136 -12.40 14.42 -5.45
N GLY A 137 -12.24 13.99 -4.19
CA GLY A 137 -12.83 14.64 -3.02
C GLY A 137 -11.86 14.68 -1.84
N ALA A 138 -12.38 14.42 -0.64
CA ALA A 138 -11.65 14.63 0.61
C ALA A 138 -10.34 13.82 0.72
N LEU A 139 -10.25 12.62 0.13
CA LEU A 139 -8.98 11.87 0.10
C LEU A 139 -7.97 12.58 -0.80
N GLY A 140 -8.37 13.01 -2.01
CA GLY A 140 -7.52 13.78 -2.92
C GLY A 140 -6.97 15.06 -2.27
N GLU A 141 -7.81 15.80 -1.55
CA GLU A 141 -7.40 17.01 -0.82
C GLU A 141 -6.32 16.72 0.23
N ARG A 142 -6.47 15.62 1.01
CA ARG A 142 -5.46 15.20 2.00
C ARG A 142 -4.18 14.73 1.33
N LEU A 143 -4.28 13.95 0.25
CA LEU A 143 -3.11 13.51 -0.51
C LEU A 143 -2.38 14.66 -1.18
N GLY A 144 -3.07 15.71 -1.61
CA GLY A 144 -2.48 16.93 -2.20
C GLY A 144 -1.58 17.72 -1.24
N GLN A 145 -1.67 17.47 0.07
CA GLN A 145 -0.75 18.03 1.06
C GLN A 145 0.55 17.22 1.21
N LEU A 146 0.59 16.01 0.65
CA LEU A 146 1.63 15.00 0.90
C LEU A 146 2.38 14.61 -0.38
N LEU A 147 1.66 14.53 -1.50
CA LEU A 147 2.09 14.03 -2.80
C LEU A 147 2.00 15.12 -3.87
N THR A 148 2.68 14.93 -5.00
CA THR A 148 2.51 15.82 -6.16
C THR A 148 1.21 15.53 -6.90
N GLU A 149 0.76 16.48 -7.72
CA GLU A 149 -0.41 16.31 -8.58
C GLU A 149 -0.24 15.10 -9.52
N ASP A 150 0.94 14.95 -10.13
CA ASP A 150 1.24 13.82 -11.02
C ASP A 150 1.14 12.46 -10.30
N GLU A 151 1.56 12.38 -9.04
CA GLU A 151 1.45 11.14 -8.23
C GLU A 151 -0.02 10.80 -7.92
N ILE A 152 -0.85 11.81 -7.67
CA ILE A 152 -2.29 11.63 -7.42
C ILE A 152 -3.01 11.20 -8.70
N VAL A 153 -2.72 11.86 -9.83
CA VAL A 153 -3.25 11.49 -11.16
C VAL A 153 -2.85 10.05 -11.50
N ALA A 154 -1.57 9.69 -11.32
CA ALA A 154 -1.10 8.32 -11.56
C ALA A 154 -1.77 7.30 -10.62
N THR A 155 -2.16 7.69 -9.41
CA THR A 155 -2.93 6.86 -8.48
C THR A 155 -4.35 6.64 -8.99
N ALA A 156 -5.04 7.70 -9.42
CA ALA A 156 -6.37 7.59 -10.01
C ALA A 156 -6.36 6.70 -11.26
N ASP A 157 -5.41 6.91 -12.16
CA ASP A 157 -5.23 6.10 -13.37
C ASP A 157 -4.97 4.62 -13.05
N ARG A 158 -4.20 4.33 -11.98
CA ARG A 158 -3.97 2.95 -11.52
C ARG A 158 -5.27 2.31 -11.04
N VAL A 159 -6.06 3.03 -10.24
CA VAL A 159 -7.37 2.55 -9.76
C VAL A 159 -8.33 2.32 -10.94
N ASP A 160 -8.41 3.26 -11.89
CA ASP A 160 -9.27 3.13 -13.07
C ASP A 160 -8.88 1.92 -13.95
N ARG A 161 -7.58 1.62 -14.06
CA ARG A 161 -7.12 0.39 -14.74
C ARG A 161 -7.50 -0.88 -14.00
N LEU A 162 -7.43 -0.90 -12.66
CA LEU A 162 -7.86 -2.05 -11.87
C LEU A 162 -9.35 -2.31 -12.05
N ILE A 163 -10.18 -1.26 -11.99
CA ILE A 163 -11.63 -1.32 -12.25
C ILE A 163 -11.90 -1.83 -13.65
N THR A 164 -11.29 -1.22 -14.67
CA THR A 164 -11.52 -1.58 -16.08
C THR A 164 -11.16 -3.04 -16.37
N ARG A 165 -10.06 -3.53 -15.78
CA ARG A 165 -9.61 -4.92 -15.99
C ARG A 165 -10.38 -5.92 -15.14
N GLY A 166 -10.89 -5.52 -13.98
CA GLY A 166 -11.58 -6.39 -13.03
C GLY A 166 -10.71 -7.52 -12.49
N ARG A 167 -9.37 -7.33 -12.44
CA ARG A 167 -8.39 -8.35 -12.05
C ARG A 167 -7.23 -7.76 -11.25
N MET A 168 -6.70 -8.56 -10.34
CA MET A 168 -5.42 -8.29 -9.68
C MET A 168 -4.30 -8.12 -10.73
N PRO A 169 -3.33 -7.22 -10.50
CA PRO A 169 -2.29 -6.95 -11.48
C PRO A 169 -1.40 -8.17 -11.73
N LEU A 170 -0.81 -8.21 -12.93
CA LEU A 170 0.31 -9.09 -13.25
C LEU A 170 1.63 -8.34 -13.00
N PRO A 171 2.72 -9.04 -12.64
CA PRO A 171 4.03 -8.43 -12.54
C PRO A 171 4.48 -7.89 -13.90
N ASP A 172 5.21 -6.77 -13.88
CA ASP A 172 5.86 -6.23 -15.08
C ASP A 172 6.95 -7.21 -15.55
N PRO A 173 6.89 -7.75 -16.78
CA PRO A 173 7.90 -8.70 -17.27
C PRO A 173 9.28 -8.08 -17.49
N TYR A 174 9.40 -6.75 -17.51
CA TYR A 174 10.65 -6.03 -17.78
C TYR A 174 11.30 -5.44 -16.53
N ARG A 175 10.69 -5.61 -15.34
CA ARG A 175 11.22 -5.10 -14.06
C ARG A 175 11.21 -6.19 -13.00
N PRO A 176 12.12 -6.18 -12.01
CA PRO A 176 12.06 -7.11 -10.89
C PRO A 176 10.74 -6.95 -10.13
N ALA A 177 9.96 -8.01 -10.00
CA ALA A 177 8.65 -7.97 -9.32
C ALA A 177 8.72 -8.26 -7.81
N ILE A 178 9.83 -8.84 -7.36
CA ILE A 178 10.08 -9.17 -5.95
C ILE A 178 11.07 -8.15 -5.39
N PRO A 179 10.82 -7.55 -4.22
CA PRO A 179 11.77 -6.68 -3.56
C PRO A 179 12.97 -7.46 -3.01
N TRP A 180 14.10 -6.77 -2.81
CA TRP A 180 15.33 -7.39 -2.31
C TRP A 180 15.81 -6.72 -1.01
N PRO A 181 16.16 -7.50 0.03
CA PRO A 181 15.86 -8.93 0.18
C PRO A 181 14.34 -9.16 0.29
N PRO A 182 13.83 -10.37 0.00
CA PRO A 182 12.39 -10.64 0.09
C PRO A 182 11.87 -10.79 1.53
N PHE A 183 12.75 -11.11 2.49
CA PHE A 183 12.47 -11.34 3.91
C PHE A 183 13.55 -10.67 4.76
#